data_AF-K1SQ83-F1
#
_entry.id   AF-K1SQ83-F1
#
_cell.length_a   1.000
_cell.length_b   1.000
_cell.length_c   1.000
_cell.angle_alpha   90.00
_cell.angle_beta   90.00
_cell.angle_gamma   90.00
#
_symmetry.space_group_name_H-M   'P 1'
#
loop_
_entity.id
_entity.type
_entity.pdbx_description
1 polymer ?
#
loop_
_entity_poly.entity_id
_entity_poly.type
_entity_poly.pdbx_seq_one_letter_code
_entity_poly.pdbx_strand_id
1 'polypeptide(L)'
;AGFNTTSAHTSARIRKVEPDRIKKELDKKNIVIVAGFQGISKYGDITTLGRGGSDTSAVAIAAAMHADLCQIFTDVEGVYTADPRKVKNAKKLQEISYDEMLELATLGAQVLNNRSVEMAKKYNIELEVLSSMTKASGTIVKEKTKMEKMLISGVAKDTDVARISVMGVPNIPGLAFKMFSKLSAKDINVDIILQSIGHDGKKDISFTVAKNRGEEAVALMKEY
;
A
#
# COMPACT_ATOMS: atom_id res chain seq x y z
N ALA A 1 -19.20 -0.13 -13.83
CA ALA A 1 -17.98 -0.94 -13.91
C ALA A 1 -18.15 -2.36 -13.36
N GLY A 2 -19.29 -2.75 -12.79
CA GLY A 2 -19.52 -4.17 -12.41
C GLY A 2 -18.53 -4.71 -11.38
N PHE A 3 -18.21 -3.92 -10.35
CA PHE A 3 -17.30 -4.35 -9.28
C PHE A 3 -18.00 -5.36 -8.37
N ASN A 4 -17.61 -6.64 -8.46
CA ASN A 4 -18.04 -7.69 -7.55
C ASN A 4 -17.02 -7.82 -6.42
N THR A 5 -17.46 -7.78 -5.16
CA THR A 5 -16.59 -7.67 -3.98
C THR A 5 -16.91 -8.72 -2.90
N THR A 6 -16.05 -8.78 -1.88
CA THR A 6 -16.34 -9.50 -0.63
C THR A 6 -17.32 -8.71 0.25
N SER A 7 -18.00 -9.39 1.18
CA SER A 7 -18.99 -8.79 2.10
C SER A 7 -18.37 -8.08 3.32
N ALA A 8 -17.05 -7.86 3.35
CA ALA A 8 -16.39 -7.12 4.42
C ALA A 8 -16.61 -5.62 4.20
N HIS A 9 -17.69 -5.07 4.77
CA HIS A 9 -17.96 -3.62 4.69
C HIS A 9 -16.76 -2.81 5.18
N THR A 10 -16.60 -1.59 4.67
CA THR A 10 -15.47 -0.66 4.93
C THR A 10 -14.10 -1.09 4.40
N SER A 11 -13.89 -2.36 4.03
CA SER A 11 -12.58 -2.89 3.63
C SER A 11 -12.65 -3.99 2.56
N ALA A 12 -13.72 -3.99 1.76
CA ALA A 12 -14.03 -5.05 0.82
C ALA A 12 -12.92 -5.25 -0.22
N ARG A 13 -12.76 -6.48 -0.69
CA ARG A 13 -11.79 -6.84 -1.74
C ARG A 13 -12.52 -7.08 -3.06
N ILE A 14 -11.98 -6.53 -4.15
CA ILE A 14 -12.49 -6.78 -5.51
C ILE A 14 -12.20 -8.23 -5.87
N ARG A 15 -13.25 -8.97 -6.26
CA ARG A 15 -13.17 -10.33 -6.78
C ARG A 15 -13.11 -10.35 -8.29
N LYS A 16 -13.95 -9.53 -8.93
CA LYS A 16 -14.09 -9.44 -10.38
C LYS A 16 -14.59 -8.04 -10.76
N VAL A 17 -14.14 -7.57 -11.91
CA VAL A 17 -14.70 -6.39 -12.59
C VAL A 17 -15.37 -6.88 -13.86
N GLU A 18 -16.60 -6.45 -14.11
CA GLU A 18 -17.35 -6.77 -15.33
C GLU A 18 -17.40 -5.53 -16.24
N PRO A 19 -16.47 -5.46 -17.22
CA PRO A 19 -16.27 -4.25 -18.03
C PRO A 19 -17.26 -4.11 -19.19
N ASP A 20 -18.20 -5.02 -19.39
CA ASP A 20 -19.02 -5.07 -20.62
C ASP A 20 -19.76 -3.77 -20.91
N ARG A 21 -20.29 -3.12 -19.87
CA ARG A 21 -20.93 -1.80 -20.01
C ARG A 21 -19.94 -0.70 -20.38
N ILE A 22 -18.72 -0.76 -19.86
CA ILE A 22 -17.65 0.21 -20.20
C ILE A 22 -17.28 0.03 -21.67
N LYS A 23 -17.01 -1.21 -22.11
CA LYS A 23 -16.65 -1.53 -23.51
C LYS A 23 -17.70 -1.00 -24.49
N LYS A 24 -18.98 -1.31 -24.26
CA LYS A 24 -20.10 -0.85 -25.11
C LYS A 24 -20.20 0.67 -25.26
N GLU A 25 -19.83 1.43 -24.23
CA GLU A 25 -19.86 2.91 -24.29
C GLU A 25 -18.60 3.47 -24.95
N LEU A 26 -17.44 2.84 -24.72
CA LEU A 26 -16.20 3.20 -25.42
C LEU A 26 -16.27 2.92 -26.92
N ASP A 27 -16.94 1.84 -27.35
CA ASP A 27 -17.16 1.52 -28.78
C ASP A 27 -17.96 2.64 -29.49
N LYS A 28 -18.78 3.38 -28.74
CA LYS A 28 -19.52 4.57 -29.21
C LYS A 28 -18.72 5.86 -29.12
N LYS A 29 -17.44 5.79 -28.72
CA LYS A 29 -16.53 6.93 -28.47
C LYS A 29 -16.97 7.85 -27.32
N ASN A 30 -17.70 7.32 -26.34
CA ASN A 30 -18.08 8.07 -25.15
C ASN A 30 -16.97 8.07 -24.10
N ILE A 31 -16.87 9.14 -23.31
CA ILE A 31 -16.07 9.14 -22.07
C ILE A 31 -16.90 8.50 -20.96
N VAL A 32 -16.37 7.42 -20.36
CA VAL A 32 -17.06 6.69 -19.30
C VAL A 32 -16.59 7.15 -17.94
N ILE A 33 -17.47 7.81 -17.19
CA ILE A 33 -17.22 8.21 -15.80
C ILE A 33 -17.72 7.09 -14.88
N VAL A 34 -16.83 6.58 -14.04
CA VAL A 34 -17.15 5.52 -13.07
C VAL A 34 -16.92 6.04 -11.65
N ALA A 35 -17.91 5.87 -10.79
CA ALA A 35 -17.73 6.04 -9.35
C ALA A 35 -16.83 4.92 -8.80
N GLY A 36 -15.62 5.29 -8.35
CA GLY A 36 -14.68 4.39 -7.69
C GLY A 36 -15.03 4.13 -6.22
N PHE A 37 -14.12 3.47 -5.49
CA PHE A 37 -14.20 3.18 -4.04
C PHE A 37 -15.32 2.21 -3.60
N GLN A 38 -16.23 1.83 -4.49
CA GLN A 38 -17.40 1.02 -4.18
C GLN A 38 -17.55 -0.22 -5.08
N GLY A 39 -18.30 -1.20 -4.59
CA GLY A 39 -18.71 -2.37 -5.34
C GLY A 39 -19.91 -3.08 -4.72
N ILE A 40 -20.28 -4.22 -5.28
CA ILE A 40 -21.47 -4.99 -4.91
C ILE A 40 -21.04 -6.37 -4.38
N SER A 41 -21.54 -6.72 -3.20
CA SER A 41 -21.32 -8.03 -2.59
C SER A 41 -22.13 -9.12 -3.31
N LYS A 42 -21.83 -10.40 -3.04
CA LYS A 42 -22.62 -11.52 -3.59
C LYS A 42 -24.11 -11.51 -3.18
N TYR A 43 -24.48 -10.72 -2.17
CA TYR A 43 -25.86 -10.57 -1.69
C TYR A 43 -26.58 -9.36 -2.30
N GLY A 44 -25.90 -8.57 -3.15
CA GLY A 44 -26.44 -7.34 -3.73
C GLY A 44 -26.16 -6.08 -2.91
N ASP A 45 -25.53 -6.20 -1.74
CA ASP A 45 -25.22 -5.05 -0.88
C ASP A 45 -24.10 -4.18 -1.44
N ILE A 46 -24.23 -2.87 -1.26
CA ILE A 46 -23.15 -1.92 -1.54
C ILE A 46 -22.04 -2.12 -0.49
N THR A 47 -20.82 -2.17 -0.99
CA THR A 47 -19.59 -2.30 -0.20
C THR A 47 -18.59 -1.23 -0.59
N THR A 48 -17.70 -0.89 0.33
CA THR A 48 -16.63 0.07 0.12
C THR A 48 -15.27 -0.59 0.29
N LEU A 49 -14.29 -0.15 -0.49
CA LEU A 49 -12.97 -0.80 -0.60
C LEU A 49 -11.97 -0.34 0.48
N GLY A 50 -12.35 0.64 1.29
CA GLY A 50 -11.49 1.27 2.28
C GLY A 50 -10.55 2.32 1.68
N ARG A 51 -9.63 2.83 2.50
CA ARG A 51 -8.69 3.90 2.12
C ARG A 51 -7.95 3.55 0.82
N GLY A 52 -7.90 4.49 -0.12
CA GLY A 52 -7.32 4.29 -1.46
C GLY A 52 -8.16 3.42 -2.40
N GLY A 53 -9.44 3.22 -2.07
CA GLY A 53 -10.35 2.43 -2.89
C GLY A 53 -10.56 2.99 -4.29
N SER A 54 -10.45 4.30 -4.51
CA SER A 54 -10.52 4.90 -5.84
C SER A 54 -9.35 4.48 -6.72
N ASP A 55 -8.11 4.58 -6.23
CA ASP A 55 -6.91 4.12 -6.95
C ASP A 55 -7.03 2.62 -7.27
N THR A 56 -7.46 1.83 -6.29
CA THR A 56 -7.68 0.39 -6.47
C THR A 56 -8.75 0.12 -7.53
N SER A 57 -9.81 0.93 -7.59
CA SER A 57 -10.86 0.82 -8.61
C SER A 57 -10.34 1.13 -10.00
N ALA A 58 -9.51 2.18 -10.14
CA ALA A 58 -8.90 2.57 -11.41
C ALA A 58 -8.01 1.46 -11.96
N VAL A 59 -7.11 0.93 -11.13
CA VAL A 59 -6.22 -0.18 -11.53
C VAL A 59 -7.01 -1.45 -11.85
N ALA A 60 -8.07 -1.76 -11.10
CA ALA A 60 -8.91 -2.92 -11.38
C ALA A 60 -9.65 -2.81 -12.72
N ILE A 61 -10.14 -1.61 -13.06
CA ILE A 61 -10.72 -1.36 -14.38
C ILE A 61 -9.66 -1.48 -15.47
N ALA A 62 -8.48 -0.87 -15.28
CA ALA A 62 -7.38 -0.94 -16.22
C ALA A 62 -6.98 -2.39 -16.51
N ALA A 63 -6.86 -3.22 -15.47
CA ALA A 63 -6.61 -4.65 -15.59
C ALA A 63 -7.71 -5.39 -16.37
N ALA A 64 -8.98 -5.14 -16.06
CA ALA A 64 -10.11 -5.80 -16.72
C ALA A 64 -10.33 -5.34 -18.18
N MET A 65 -9.89 -4.12 -18.49
CA MET A 65 -9.97 -3.52 -19.82
C MET A 65 -8.72 -3.77 -20.67
N HIS A 66 -7.65 -4.32 -20.09
CA HIS A 66 -6.32 -4.38 -20.70
C HIS A 66 -5.84 -3.00 -21.18
N ALA A 67 -6.00 -1.99 -20.33
CA ALA A 67 -5.58 -0.64 -20.65
C ALA A 67 -4.04 -0.56 -20.73
N ASP A 68 -3.54 0.26 -21.66
CA ASP A 68 -2.10 0.47 -21.85
C ASP A 68 -1.46 1.21 -20.67
N LEU A 69 -2.21 2.11 -20.02
CA LEU A 69 -1.75 2.95 -18.93
C LEU A 69 -2.89 3.28 -17.96
N CYS A 70 -2.60 3.25 -16.66
CA CYS A 70 -3.49 3.76 -15.62
C CYS A 70 -2.91 5.01 -14.96
N GLN A 71 -3.51 6.16 -15.24
CA GLN A 71 -3.08 7.45 -14.69
C GLN A 71 -3.77 7.74 -13.35
N ILE A 72 -2.97 7.99 -12.32
CA ILE A 72 -3.43 8.40 -10.98
C ILE A 72 -3.11 9.89 -10.80
N PHE A 73 -4.16 10.70 -10.89
CA PHE A 73 -4.08 12.14 -10.69
C PHE A 73 -4.18 12.51 -9.21
N THR A 74 -3.21 13.26 -8.70
CA THR A 74 -3.09 13.63 -7.29
C THR A 74 -2.58 15.08 -7.12
N ASP A 75 -2.34 15.52 -5.88
CA ASP A 75 -1.84 16.87 -5.55
C ASP A 75 -0.30 17.00 -5.67
N VAL A 76 0.40 15.91 -5.98
CA VAL A 76 1.84 15.88 -6.23
C VAL A 76 2.17 15.61 -7.70
N GLU A 77 3.31 16.12 -8.18
CA GLU A 77 3.75 15.95 -9.58
C GLU A 77 4.24 14.54 -9.92
N GLY A 78 4.41 13.68 -8.92
CA GLY A 78 4.96 12.34 -9.05
C GLY A 78 5.64 11.90 -7.77
N VAL A 79 6.46 10.85 -7.87
CA VAL A 79 7.24 10.29 -6.76
C VAL A 79 8.62 10.95 -6.76
N TYR A 80 9.07 11.37 -5.58
CA TYR A 80 10.37 12.02 -5.40
C TYR A 80 11.33 11.13 -4.63
N THR A 81 12.64 11.37 -4.80
CA THR A 81 13.70 10.66 -4.05
C THR A 81 13.62 10.88 -2.53
N ALA A 82 12.97 11.94 -2.07
CA ALA A 82 12.64 12.22 -0.68
C ALA A 82 11.46 13.20 -0.65
N ASP A 83 10.84 13.41 0.52
CA ASP A 83 9.79 14.43 0.68
C ASP A 83 10.32 15.83 0.31
N PRO A 84 9.86 16.44 -0.81
CA PRO A 84 10.38 17.72 -1.29
C PRO A 84 10.04 18.89 -0.35
N ARG A 85 9.05 18.72 0.56
CA ARG A 85 8.72 19.71 1.59
C ARG A 85 9.79 19.76 2.68
N LYS A 86 10.61 18.71 2.81
CA LYS A 86 11.68 18.58 3.81
C LYS A 86 13.07 18.67 3.19
N VAL A 87 13.27 18.08 2.02
CA VAL A 87 14.57 18.01 1.34
C VAL A 87 14.52 18.85 0.07
N LYS A 88 15.14 20.04 0.09
CA LYS A 88 15.12 20.99 -1.03
C LYS A 88 15.66 20.42 -2.35
N ASN A 89 16.62 19.50 -2.27
CA ASN A 89 17.26 18.87 -3.43
C ASN A 89 16.61 17.54 -3.84
N ALA A 90 15.40 17.24 -3.34
CA ALA A 90 14.66 16.06 -3.75
C ALA A 90 14.36 16.13 -5.26
N LYS A 91 14.62 15.03 -5.97
CA LYS A 91 14.41 14.96 -7.42
C LYS A 91 13.19 14.10 -7.71
N LYS A 92 12.36 14.55 -8.66
CA LYS A 92 11.27 13.73 -9.18
C LYS A 92 11.84 12.55 -9.95
N LEU A 93 11.35 11.35 -9.66
CA LEU A 93 11.70 10.13 -10.38
C LEU A 93 10.93 10.11 -11.70
N GLN A 94 11.60 9.76 -12.79
CA GLN A 94 10.93 9.52 -14.08
C GLN A 94 10.23 8.16 -14.06
N GLU A 95 10.90 7.16 -13.50
CA GLU A 95 10.41 5.78 -13.40
C GLU A 95 10.79 5.19 -12.04
N ILE A 96 9.97 4.28 -11.53
CA ILE A 96 10.22 3.51 -10.31
C ILE A 96 9.64 2.10 -10.47
N SER A 97 10.27 1.08 -9.87
CA SER A 97 9.70 -0.26 -9.94
C SER A 97 8.46 -0.42 -9.05
N TYR A 98 7.59 -1.40 -9.31
CA TYR A 98 6.47 -1.68 -8.39
C TYR A 98 6.96 -1.97 -6.97
N ASP A 99 8.05 -2.74 -6.83
CA ASP A 99 8.61 -3.09 -5.52
C ASP A 99 9.21 -1.89 -4.81
N GLU A 100 10.00 -1.07 -5.52
CA GLU A 100 10.55 0.17 -4.97
C GLU A 100 9.42 1.12 -4.51
N MET A 101 8.32 1.21 -5.26
CA MET A 101 7.16 2.01 -4.88
C MET A 101 6.42 1.43 -3.68
N LEU A 102 6.23 0.11 -3.61
CA LEU A 102 5.58 -0.55 -2.46
C LEU A 102 6.37 -0.33 -1.17
N GLU A 103 7.70 -0.45 -1.24
CA GLU A 103 8.58 -0.19 -0.10
C GLU A 103 8.50 1.27 0.34
N LEU A 104 8.61 2.23 -0.60
CA LEU A 104 8.48 3.65 -0.28
C LEU A 104 7.12 3.98 0.34
N ALA A 105 6.03 3.44 -0.22
CA ALA A 105 4.68 3.71 0.26
C ALA A 105 4.46 3.14 1.67
N THR A 106 4.98 1.93 1.94
CA THR A 106 4.92 1.29 3.26
C THR A 106 5.69 2.09 4.31
N LEU A 107 6.84 2.67 3.93
CA LEU A 107 7.70 3.45 4.83
C LEU A 107 7.32 4.94 4.94
N GLY A 108 6.14 5.32 4.48
CA GLY A 108 5.54 6.64 4.71
C GLY A 108 5.48 7.58 3.50
N ALA A 109 5.89 7.15 2.30
CA ALA A 109 5.66 7.92 1.08
C ALA A 109 4.20 7.75 0.61
N GLN A 110 3.28 8.52 1.22
CA GLN A 110 1.81 8.43 1.03
C GLN A 110 1.29 8.90 -0.34
N VAL A 111 2.05 8.72 -1.42
CA VAL A 111 1.71 9.20 -2.77
C VAL A 111 0.73 8.27 -3.48
N LEU A 112 0.88 6.96 -3.29
CA LEU A 112 0.01 5.93 -3.85
C LEU A 112 -0.48 4.98 -2.77
N ASN A 113 -1.66 4.41 -2.97
CA ASN A 113 -2.14 3.34 -2.10
C ASN A 113 -1.43 2.01 -2.41
N ASN A 114 -0.95 1.30 -1.39
CA ASN A 114 -0.27 0.01 -1.57
C ASN A 114 -1.11 -0.99 -2.36
N ARG A 115 -2.43 -1.08 -2.11
CA ARG A 115 -3.29 -2.05 -2.81
C ARG A 115 -3.38 -1.79 -4.31
N SER A 116 -3.35 -0.53 -4.74
CA SER A 116 -3.38 -0.22 -6.17
C SER A 116 -2.06 -0.60 -6.84
N VAL A 117 -0.92 -0.39 -6.18
CA VAL A 117 0.40 -0.79 -6.68
C VAL A 117 0.56 -2.31 -6.70
N GLU A 118 0.13 -3.02 -5.66
CA GLU A 118 0.11 -4.50 -5.62
C GLU A 118 -0.73 -5.08 -6.77
N MET A 119 -1.92 -4.49 -7.00
CA MET A 119 -2.80 -4.92 -8.09
C MET A 119 -2.15 -4.63 -9.46
N ALA A 120 -1.53 -3.46 -9.61
CA ALA A 120 -0.82 -3.09 -10.83
C ALA A 120 0.31 -4.07 -11.13
N LYS A 121 1.12 -4.42 -10.12
CA LYS A 121 2.16 -5.44 -10.23
C LYS A 121 1.58 -6.79 -10.66
N LYS A 122 0.52 -7.25 -9.98
CA LYS A 122 -0.09 -8.56 -10.23
C LYS A 122 -0.62 -8.70 -11.66
N TYR A 123 -1.18 -7.64 -12.22
CA TYR A 123 -1.77 -7.65 -13.56
C TYR A 123 -0.87 -6.98 -14.62
N ASN A 124 0.36 -6.62 -14.25
CA ASN A 124 1.33 -5.92 -15.08
C ASN A 124 0.76 -4.66 -15.78
N ILE A 125 0.07 -3.82 -15.00
CA ILE A 125 -0.51 -2.55 -15.46
C ILE A 125 0.44 -1.42 -15.12
N GLU A 126 0.97 -0.73 -16.15
CA GLU A 126 1.78 0.45 -15.95
C GLU A 126 0.93 1.56 -15.30
N LEU A 127 1.47 2.18 -14.24
CA LEU A 127 0.85 3.34 -13.61
C LEU A 127 1.63 4.59 -13.94
N GLU A 128 0.94 5.72 -14.03
CA GLU A 128 1.57 7.04 -13.99
C GLU A 128 0.98 7.85 -12.84
N VAL A 129 1.84 8.36 -11.96
CA VAL A 129 1.45 9.29 -10.91
C VAL A 129 1.77 10.70 -11.35
N LEU A 130 0.76 11.55 -11.46
CA LEU A 130 0.92 12.92 -11.95
C LEU A 130 -0.02 13.89 -11.23
N SER A 131 0.29 15.18 -11.35
CA SER A 131 -0.50 16.22 -10.70
C SER A 131 -1.78 16.51 -11.50
N SER A 132 -2.89 16.70 -10.81
CA SER A 132 -4.10 17.29 -11.42
C SER A 132 -3.99 18.81 -11.63
N MET A 133 -2.95 19.44 -11.08
CA MET A 133 -2.77 20.90 -11.10
C MET A 133 -1.77 21.38 -12.17
N THR A 134 -0.91 20.48 -12.66
CA THR A 134 0.10 20.80 -13.67
C THR A 134 -0.02 19.85 -14.87
N LYS A 135 0.42 20.30 -16.04
CA LYS A 135 0.48 19.47 -17.27
C LYS A 135 1.83 18.76 -17.42
N ALA A 136 2.57 18.59 -16.32
CA ALA A 136 3.87 17.94 -16.35
C ALA A 136 3.70 16.42 -16.41
N SER A 137 4.66 15.74 -17.04
CA SER A 137 4.73 14.27 -16.99
C SER A 137 4.93 13.79 -15.56
N GLY A 138 4.34 12.64 -15.25
CA GLY A 138 4.39 12.04 -13.93
C GLY A 138 5.64 11.21 -13.67
N THR A 139 5.51 10.33 -12.68
CA THR A 139 6.42 9.19 -12.48
C THR A 139 5.73 7.91 -12.97
N ILE A 140 6.41 7.15 -13.82
CA ILE A 140 5.93 5.84 -14.28
C ILE A 140 6.29 4.76 -13.26
N VAL A 141 5.32 3.96 -12.85
CA VAL A 141 5.51 2.78 -11.99
C VAL A 141 5.32 1.53 -12.84
N LYS A 142 6.37 0.71 -12.99
CA LYS A 142 6.38 -0.48 -13.86
C LYS A 142 7.34 -1.57 -13.37
N GLU A 143 7.33 -2.78 -13.95
CA GLU A 143 8.18 -3.89 -13.49
C GLU A 143 9.67 -3.64 -13.76
N LYS A 144 10.01 -3.26 -15.00
CA LYS A 144 11.40 -3.05 -15.44
C LYS A 144 11.71 -1.58 -15.58
N THR A 145 12.67 -1.10 -14.79
CA THR A 145 13.31 0.21 -14.97
C THR A 145 14.68 0.03 -15.65
N LYS A 146 15.24 1.09 -16.25
CA LYS A 146 16.50 1.04 -17.03
C LYS A 146 17.68 0.43 -16.22
N MET A 147 18.59 -0.27 -16.90
CA MET A 147 19.65 -1.10 -16.31
C MET A 147 20.72 -0.35 -15.48
N GLU A 148 21.01 0.93 -15.78
CA GLU A 148 21.89 1.76 -14.94
C GLU A 148 21.08 2.35 -13.78
N LYS A 149 21.00 1.63 -12.66
CA LYS A 149 20.20 2.02 -11.50
C LYS A 149 21.01 2.76 -10.45
N MET A 150 20.39 3.77 -9.85
CA MET A 150 20.76 4.22 -8.50
C MET A 150 20.58 3.04 -7.54
N LEU A 151 21.56 2.77 -6.68
CA LEU A 151 21.46 1.72 -5.66
C LEU A 151 20.33 2.00 -4.64
N ILE A 152 19.97 3.26 -4.47
CA ILE A 152 18.91 3.72 -3.57
C ILE A 152 17.99 4.63 -4.39
N SER A 153 16.74 4.18 -4.60
CA SER A 153 15.74 4.94 -5.37
C SER A 153 15.16 6.12 -4.58
N GLY A 154 15.09 6.02 -3.26
CA GLY A 154 14.59 7.09 -2.42
C GLY A 154 14.68 6.81 -0.92
N VAL A 155 14.33 7.82 -0.13
CA VAL A 155 14.29 7.80 1.33
C VAL A 155 12.90 8.24 1.78
N ALA A 156 12.21 7.33 2.48
CA ALA A 156 10.96 7.61 3.16
C ALA A 156 11.19 7.71 4.68
N LYS A 157 10.27 8.40 5.37
CA LYS A 157 10.30 8.54 6.83
C LYS A 157 8.88 8.47 7.34
N ASP A 158 8.66 7.55 8.28
CA ASP A 158 7.48 7.54 9.13
C ASP A 158 7.81 8.06 10.54
N THR A 159 6.96 8.92 11.07
CA THR A 159 7.05 9.44 12.44
C THR A 159 5.87 9.00 13.32
N ASP A 160 4.89 8.29 12.76
CA ASP A 160 3.71 7.78 13.46
C ASP A 160 3.91 6.33 13.93
N VAL A 161 5.11 6.03 14.41
CA VAL A 161 5.50 4.70 14.89
C VAL A 161 5.94 4.74 16.36
N ALA A 162 5.62 3.68 17.10
CA ALA A 162 6.18 3.37 18.41
C ALA A 162 7.02 2.10 18.31
N ARG A 163 8.28 2.16 18.79
CA ARG A 163 9.16 0.99 18.88
C ARG A 163 8.99 0.35 20.25
N ILE A 164 8.55 -0.90 20.27
CA ILE A 164 8.41 -1.72 21.47
C ILE A 164 9.58 -2.72 21.51
N SER A 165 10.21 -2.88 22.67
CA SER A 165 11.28 -3.85 22.88
C SER A 165 10.95 -4.70 24.10
N VAL A 166 10.80 -6.00 23.88
CA VAL A 166 10.62 -7.01 24.93
C VAL A 166 11.97 -7.67 25.13
N MET A 167 12.53 -7.48 26.33
CA MET A 167 13.90 -7.85 26.65
C MET A 167 13.93 -9.20 27.36
N GLY A 168 14.96 -10.01 27.10
CA GLY A 168 15.19 -11.24 27.87
C GLY A 168 14.14 -12.33 27.65
N VAL A 169 13.48 -12.32 26.49
CA VAL A 169 12.48 -13.30 26.07
C VAL A 169 13.14 -14.69 26.00
N PRO A 170 12.64 -15.70 26.74
CA PRO A 170 13.16 -17.07 26.64
C PRO A 170 13.17 -17.59 25.19
N ASN A 171 14.29 -18.15 24.74
CA ASN A 171 14.43 -18.68 23.37
C ASN A 171 13.77 -20.06 23.22
N ILE A 172 12.47 -20.12 23.51
CA ILE A 172 11.63 -21.31 23.36
C ILE A 172 10.70 -21.15 22.16
N PRO A 173 10.53 -22.18 21.31
CA PRO A 173 9.59 -22.15 20.21
C PRO A 173 8.17 -21.76 20.66
N GLY A 174 7.52 -20.90 19.87
CA GLY A 174 6.12 -20.50 20.09
C GLY A 174 5.91 -19.25 20.95
N LEU A 175 6.95 -18.69 21.60
CA LEU A 175 6.77 -17.49 22.41
C LEU A 175 6.48 -16.24 21.55
N ALA A 176 7.26 -16.04 20.49
CA ALA A 176 6.99 -15.00 19.50
C ALA A 176 5.57 -15.14 18.90
N PHE A 177 5.13 -16.37 18.62
CA PHE A 177 3.78 -16.64 18.14
C PHE A 177 2.71 -16.19 19.16
N LYS A 178 2.89 -16.49 20.45
CA LYS A 178 1.97 -16.04 21.52
C LYS A 178 1.91 -14.51 21.61
N MET A 179 3.07 -13.86 21.59
CA MET A 179 3.17 -12.39 21.63
C MET A 179 2.43 -11.74 20.46
N PHE A 180 2.74 -12.13 19.22
CA PHE A 180 2.10 -11.55 18.04
C PHE A 180 0.63 -11.94 17.89
N SER A 181 0.23 -13.13 18.38
CA SER A 181 -1.18 -13.52 18.43
C SER A 181 -1.99 -12.62 19.36
N LYS A 182 -1.42 -12.19 20.50
CA LYS A 182 -2.09 -11.24 21.41
C LYS A 182 -2.28 -9.86 20.78
N LEU A 183 -1.28 -9.37 20.06
CA LEU A 183 -1.37 -8.11 19.31
C LEU A 183 -2.43 -8.21 18.21
N SER A 184 -2.40 -9.30 17.43
CA SER A 184 -3.39 -9.55 16.36
C SER A 184 -4.82 -9.68 16.88
N ALA A 185 -5.03 -10.32 18.04
CA ALA A 185 -6.36 -10.41 18.67
C ALA A 185 -6.95 -9.06 19.08
N LYS A 186 -6.11 -8.01 19.15
CA LYS A 186 -6.50 -6.61 19.39
C LYS A 186 -6.47 -5.75 18.13
N ASP A 187 -6.30 -6.37 16.97
CA ASP A 187 -6.17 -5.72 15.67
C ASP A 187 -5.03 -4.68 15.65
N ILE A 188 -3.95 -4.96 16.38
CA ILE A 188 -2.73 -4.13 16.38
C ILE A 188 -1.83 -4.61 15.24
N ASN A 189 -1.67 -3.76 14.23
CA ASN A 189 -0.77 -4.04 13.11
C ASN A 189 0.69 -3.85 13.53
N VAL A 190 1.52 -4.85 13.22
CA VAL A 190 2.97 -4.84 13.45
C VAL A 190 3.67 -4.69 12.12
N ASP A 191 4.69 -3.83 12.08
CA ASP A 191 5.43 -3.49 10.86
C ASP A 191 6.82 -4.13 10.87
N ILE A 192 7.83 -3.48 11.43
CA ILE A 192 9.20 -4.00 11.52
C ILE A 192 9.29 -4.98 12.69
N ILE A 193 9.89 -6.14 12.47
CA ILE A 193 10.23 -7.12 13.52
C ILE A 193 11.73 -7.38 13.48
N LEU A 194 12.39 -7.17 14.62
CA LEU A 194 13.81 -7.43 14.84
C LEU A 194 13.97 -8.37 16.03
N GLN A 195 14.70 -9.46 15.83
CA GLN A 195 15.08 -10.37 16.90
C GLN A 195 16.60 -10.37 17.02
N SER A 196 17.12 -9.95 18.17
CA SER A 196 18.55 -9.98 18.44
C SER A 196 19.02 -11.40 18.76
N ILE A 197 20.32 -11.64 18.57
CA ILE A 197 21.01 -12.80 19.13
C ILE A 197 21.30 -12.44 20.58
N GLY A 198 20.55 -12.99 21.53
CA GLY A 198 20.79 -12.74 22.95
C GLY A 198 21.91 -13.59 23.56
N HIS A 199 22.07 -13.47 24.88
CA HIS A 199 22.94 -14.29 25.71
C HIS A 199 22.11 -15.19 26.64
N ASP A 200 22.71 -16.27 27.16
CA ASP A 200 22.13 -17.13 28.18
C ASP A 200 20.76 -17.75 27.83
N GLY A 201 20.58 -18.14 26.56
CA GLY A 201 19.34 -18.78 26.09
C GLY A 201 18.13 -17.84 26.02
N LYS A 202 18.33 -16.52 26.12
CA LYS A 202 17.32 -15.49 25.94
C LYS A 202 17.58 -14.69 24.66
N LYS A 203 16.58 -13.94 24.21
CA LYS A 203 16.63 -13.03 23.07
C LYS A 203 15.82 -11.78 23.34
N ASP A 204 16.13 -10.70 22.63
CA ASP A 204 15.27 -9.52 22.64
C ASP A 204 14.48 -9.48 21.35
N ILE A 205 13.20 -9.15 21.47
CA ILE A 205 12.30 -8.96 20.34
C ILE A 205 11.88 -7.50 20.34
N SER A 206 12.25 -6.79 19.29
CA SER A 206 11.82 -5.42 19.04
C SER A 206 10.90 -5.38 17.84
N PHE A 207 9.85 -4.58 17.92
CA PHE A 207 8.93 -4.40 16.81
C PHE A 207 8.34 -2.99 16.79
N THR A 208 7.78 -2.58 15.65
CA THR A 208 7.08 -1.30 15.52
C THR A 208 5.57 -1.50 15.37
N VAL A 209 4.81 -0.58 15.96
CA VAL A 209 3.35 -0.45 15.82
C VAL A 209 2.99 1.02 15.58
N ALA A 210 1.77 1.30 15.15
CA ALA A 210 1.26 2.67 15.08
C ALA A 210 1.39 3.38 16.44
N LYS A 211 1.83 4.63 16.45
CA LYS A 211 2.17 5.37 17.68
C LYS A 211 1.02 5.41 18.68
N ASN A 212 -0.21 5.58 18.19
CA ASN A 212 -1.43 5.62 19.00
C ASN A 212 -1.80 4.27 19.65
N ARG A 213 -1.21 3.14 19.20
CA ARG A 213 -1.38 1.81 19.81
C ARG A 213 -0.21 1.42 20.72
N GLY A 214 0.79 2.29 20.88
CA GLY A 214 2.01 1.99 21.63
C GLY A 214 1.77 1.58 23.08
N GLU A 215 0.97 2.34 23.84
CA GLU A 215 0.69 2.04 25.25
C GLU A 215 -0.06 0.71 25.43
N GLU A 216 -1.02 0.43 24.56
CA GLU A 216 -1.75 -0.84 24.56
C GLU A 216 -0.84 -2.02 24.21
N ALA A 217 0.01 -1.86 23.20
CA ALA A 217 1.01 -2.88 22.84
C ALA A 217 1.96 -3.17 24.01
N VAL A 218 2.45 -2.14 24.72
CA VAL A 218 3.25 -2.32 25.93
C VAL A 218 2.46 -3.09 27.00
N ALA A 219 1.21 -2.72 27.25
CA ALA A 219 0.39 -3.39 28.26
C ALA A 219 0.21 -4.88 27.98
N LEU A 220 0.06 -5.27 26.71
CA LEU A 220 -0.04 -6.67 26.27
C LEU A 220 1.29 -7.43 26.41
N MET A 221 2.43 -6.74 26.29
CA MET A 221 3.75 -7.36 26.36
C MET A 221 4.29 -7.51 27.78
N LYS A 222 3.71 -6.85 28.79
CA LYS A 222 4.19 -6.85 30.19
C LYS A 222 4.31 -8.23 30.86
N GLU A 223 3.63 -9.23 30.33
CA GLU A 223 3.65 -10.61 30.86
C GLU A 223 4.81 -11.47 30.30
N TYR A 224 5.57 -10.94 29.33
CA TYR A 224 6.71 -11.58 28.67
C TYR A 224 8.02 -10.94 29.12
#